data_AF-A0A821V5C6-F1
#
_entry.id   AF-A0A821V5C6-F1
#
_cell.length_a   1.000
_cell.length_b   1.000
_cell.length_c   1.000
_cell.angle_alpha   90.00
_cell.angle_beta   90.00
_cell.angle_gamma   90.00
#
_symmetry.space_group_name_H-M   'P 1'
#
loop_
_entity.id
_entity.type
_entity.pdbx_description
1 polymer ?
#
loop_
_entity_poly.entity_id
_entity_poly.type
_entity_poly.pdbx_seq_one_letter_code
_entity_poly.pdbx_strand_id
1 'polypeptide(L)'
;MVYLDLSNNQISGEVLRSEIFQGPYNNGIYSDIALETLNLGFNEIHSLDKYLFQHTPNLTRLYLNNNPIEILDHVTVSALSSAIKLEVLDLSKTDIDSIPLDAFKGLVNLRQIDLSGNHFLNVPESLSLLGNTLQYLTFNNNPLVELNDDSFIGLTSLLELEVGENQYLEEVKRSTFSPLKNLRVLHLCHNKNLRYISHNAFRGLKDRWALKEVYLDDNNLSELSTDLMPWNELEVLGMTGNNWLCNCDLANIVTKQEASTKFKPGKVPFCAAPMRLNGAYITNITISFCPTFDTTFAPKKQFSITDLRPKHVLWSILGVAAVVGIGMICGIIVNAAKAFYKKKLSQPIRYVNINNSESSFA
;
A
#
# COMPACT_ATOMS: atom_id res chain seq x y z
N MET A 1 -37.18 -11.19 5.57
CA MET A 1 -36.20 -10.35 6.29
C MET A 1 -35.25 -9.80 5.24
N VAL A 2 -35.14 -8.48 5.12
CA VAL A 2 -34.36 -7.82 4.05
C VAL A 2 -32.92 -7.56 4.48
N TYR A 3 -32.73 -7.23 5.75
CA TYR A 3 -31.44 -7.00 6.39
C TYR A 3 -31.30 -7.96 7.57
N LEU A 4 -30.14 -8.60 7.70
CA LEU A 4 -29.77 -9.46 8.83
C LEU A 4 -28.36 -9.08 9.29
N ASP A 5 -28.24 -8.74 10.57
CA ASP A 5 -26.96 -8.52 11.23
C ASP A 5 -26.64 -9.68 12.16
N LEU A 6 -25.52 -10.34 11.89
CA LEU A 6 -24.90 -11.41 12.67
C LEU A 6 -23.47 -11.03 13.07
N SER A 7 -23.08 -9.76 12.97
CA SER A 7 -21.75 -9.30 13.38
C SER A 7 -21.53 -9.41 14.88
N ASN A 8 -20.26 -9.56 15.31
CA ASN A 8 -19.88 -9.62 16.72
C ASN A 8 -20.45 -10.83 17.50
N ASN A 9 -20.63 -11.99 16.85
CA ASN A 9 -21.25 -13.19 17.44
C ASN A 9 -20.31 -14.42 17.56
N GLN A 10 -19.00 -14.27 17.34
CA GLN A 10 -18.02 -15.37 17.40
C GLN A 10 -18.37 -16.55 16.45
N ILE A 11 -19.01 -16.24 15.31
CA ILE A 11 -19.47 -17.26 14.37
C ILE A 11 -18.27 -17.82 13.59
N SER A 12 -18.08 -19.14 13.64
CA SER A 12 -17.12 -19.83 12.77
C SER A 12 -17.77 -20.25 11.45
N GLY A 13 -16.95 -20.40 10.41
CA GLY A 13 -17.40 -20.84 9.07
C GLY A 13 -18.11 -22.21 9.07
N GLU A 14 -17.79 -23.10 10.02
CA GLU A 14 -18.38 -24.45 10.11
C GLU A 14 -19.89 -24.46 10.42
N VAL A 15 -20.36 -23.41 11.09
CA VAL A 15 -21.77 -23.19 11.46
C VAL A 15 -22.54 -22.49 10.33
N LEU A 16 -21.84 -21.70 9.50
CA LEU A 16 -22.39 -21.02 8.33
C LEU A 16 -22.56 -22.00 7.16
N ARG A 17 -23.65 -22.76 7.21
CA ARG A 17 -24.07 -23.68 6.14
C ARG A 17 -25.35 -23.20 5.46
N SER A 18 -25.56 -23.63 4.20
CA SER A 18 -26.74 -23.25 3.39
C SER A 18 -28.10 -23.39 4.10
N GLU A 19 -28.23 -24.35 5.03
CA GLU A 19 -29.46 -24.70 5.71
C GLU A 19 -29.96 -23.59 6.66
N ILE A 20 -29.08 -22.75 7.20
CA ILE A 20 -29.47 -21.69 8.15
C ILE A 20 -30.25 -20.55 7.47
N PHE A 21 -30.15 -20.44 6.15
CA PHE A 21 -30.83 -19.43 5.33
C PHE A 21 -32.03 -20.00 4.56
N GLN A 22 -32.47 -21.23 4.87
CA GLN A 22 -33.68 -21.80 4.31
C GLN A 22 -34.94 -21.07 4.80
N GLY A 23 -35.82 -20.70 3.86
CA GLY A 23 -37.15 -20.20 4.17
C GLY A 23 -38.15 -21.33 4.45
N PRO A 24 -39.46 -21.02 4.54
CA PRO A 24 -40.50 -22.02 4.75
C PRO A 24 -40.42 -23.22 3.80
N TYR A 25 -40.54 -24.43 4.37
CA TYR A 25 -40.62 -25.67 3.60
C TYR A 25 -42.01 -25.85 2.98
N ASN A 26 -42.09 -26.01 1.67
CA ASN A 26 -43.36 -26.24 0.96
C ASN A 26 -43.15 -27.15 -0.26
N ASN A 27 -44.08 -28.07 -0.50
CA ASN A 27 -44.07 -29.01 -1.64
C ASN A 27 -42.73 -29.72 -1.90
N GLY A 28 -42.00 -30.10 -0.84
CA GLY A 28 -40.73 -30.82 -0.94
C GLY A 28 -39.47 -29.94 -0.97
N ILE A 29 -39.62 -28.61 -1.03
CA ILE A 29 -38.53 -27.66 -1.28
C ILE A 29 -38.56 -26.55 -0.21
N TYR A 30 -37.39 -26.11 0.26
CA TYR A 30 -37.26 -24.89 1.07
C TYR A 30 -37.33 -23.66 0.17
N SER A 31 -38.25 -22.73 0.44
CA SER A 31 -38.34 -21.49 -0.33
C SER A 31 -37.16 -20.57 -0.02
N ASP A 32 -36.79 -19.73 -0.98
CA ASP A 32 -35.80 -18.67 -0.77
C ASP A 32 -36.25 -17.65 0.28
N ILE A 33 -35.29 -17.01 0.96
CA ILE A 33 -35.53 -15.85 1.81
C ILE A 33 -35.23 -14.56 1.05
N ALA A 34 -36.05 -13.53 1.30
CA ALA A 34 -35.91 -12.20 0.69
C ALA A 34 -34.78 -11.36 1.32
N LEU A 35 -33.64 -11.98 1.63
CA LEU A 35 -32.47 -11.34 2.22
C LEU A 35 -31.69 -10.57 1.15
N GLU A 36 -31.46 -9.28 1.39
CA GLU A 36 -30.72 -8.37 0.51
C GLU A 36 -29.39 -7.92 1.12
N THR A 37 -29.31 -7.82 2.45
CA THR A 37 -28.08 -7.44 3.17
C THR A 37 -27.79 -8.40 4.31
N LEU A 38 -26.57 -8.94 4.31
CA LEU A 38 -26.06 -9.81 5.36
C LEU A 38 -24.77 -9.20 5.94
N ASN A 39 -24.78 -8.89 7.23
CA ASN A 39 -23.58 -8.48 7.96
C ASN A 39 -23.05 -9.66 8.80
N LEU A 40 -21.86 -10.13 8.47
CA LEU A 40 -21.12 -11.20 9.15
C LEU A 40 -19.77 -10.70 9.71
N GLY A 41 -19.54 -9.39 9.77
CA GLY A 41 -18.28 -8.83 10.24
C GLY A 41 -17.98 -9.12 11.72
N PHE A 42 -16.73 -9.00 12.16
CA PHE A 42 -16.32 -9.23 13.55
C PHE A 42 -16.73 -10.63 14.08
N ASN A 43 -16.34 -11.68 13.35
CA ASN A 43 -16.61 -13.08 13.68
C ASN A 43 -15.31 -13.91 13.50
N GLU A 44 -15.41 -15.24 13.51
CA GLU A 44 -14.29 -16.19 13.43
C GLU A 44 -14.32 -16.99 12.12
N ILE A 45 -14.77 -16.35 11.04
CA ILE A 45 -14.97 -16.98 9.72
C ILE A 45 -13.64 -17.07 8.98
N HIS A 46 -13.18 -18.30 8.75
CA HIS A 46 -11.98 -18.58 7.94
C HIS A 46 -12.32 -18.96 6.49
N SER A 47 -13.49 -19.57 6.26
CA SER A 47 -13.98 -19.99 4.95
C SER A 47 -15.51 -20.02 4.97
N LEU A 48 -16.16 -19.88 3.81
CA LEU A 48 -17.62 -19.95 3.66
C LEU A 48 -18.03 -21.28 3.02
N ASP A 49 -19.15 -21.87 3.47
CA ASP A 49 -19.74 -23.02 2.78
C ASP A 49 -20.10 -22.67 1.32
N LYS A 50 -19.80 -23.60 0.42
CA LYS A 50 -19.98 -23.45 -1.04
C LYS A 50 -21.42 -23.10 -1.45
N TYR A 51 -22.41 -23.51 -0.66
CA TYR A 51 -23.82 -23.33 -0.95
C TYR A 51 -24.49 -22.29 -0.05
N LEU A 52 -23.71 -21.54 0.73
CA LEU A 52 -24.22 -20.63 1.77
C LEU A 52 -25.31 -19.67 1.27
N PHE A 53 -25.17 -19.13 0.06
CA PHE A 53 -26.09 -18.14 -0.52
C PHE A 53 -27.16 -18.76 -1.46
N GLN A 54 -27.28 -20.09 -1.52
CA GLN A 54 -28.22 -20.79 -2.41
C GLN A 54 -29.68 -20.35 -2.18
N HIS A 55 -30.07 -20.07 -0.94
CA HIS A 55 -31.42 -19.65 -0.56
C HIS A 55 -31.57 -18.12 -0.38
N THR A 56 -30.55 -17.34 -0.76
CA THR A 56 -30.54 -15.87 -0.67
C THR A 56 -30.33 -15.21 -2.06
N PRO A 57 -31.19 -15.47 -3.07
CA PRO A 57 -31.00 -15.01 -4.45
C PRO A 57 -31.17 -13.50 -4.65
N ASN A 58 -31.51 -12.76 -3.59
CA ASN A 58 -31.64 -11.31 -3.56
C ASN A 58 -30.48 -10.60 -2.85
N LEU A 59 -29.46 -11.32 -2.39
CA LEU A 59 -28.33 -10.74 -1.66
C LEU A 59 -27.57 -9.74 -2.54
N THR A 60 -27.58 -8.47 -2.14
CA THR A 60 -26.90 -7.34 -2.81
C THR A 60 -25.73 -6.80 -1.98
N ARG A 61 -25.72 -7.03 -0.66
CA ARG A 61 -24.66 -6.55 0.25
C ARG A 61 -24.18 -7.64 1.20
N LEU A 62 -22.87 -7.87 1.22
CA LEU A 62 -22.22 -8.84 2.09
C LEU A 62 -21.03 -8.19 2.80
N TYR A 63 -21.05 -8.20 4.14
CA TYR A 63 -19.96 -7.70 4.96
C TYR A 63 -19.29 -8.88 5.68
N LEU A 64 -18.01 -9.11 5.40
CA LEU A 64 -17.17 -10.16 6.00
C LEU A 64 -15.99 -9.58 6.77
N ASN A 65 -15.94 -8.27 6.95
CA ASN A 65 -14.82 -7.55 7.53
C ASN A 65 -14.48 -7.95 8.97
N ASN A 66 -13.21 -7.87 9.37
CA ASN A 66 -12.74 -8.29 10.70
C ASN A 66 -13.08 -9.77 10.97
N ASN A 67 -12.74 -10.65 10.02
CA ASN A 67 -12.79 -12.11 10.14
C ASN A 67 -11.45 -12.70 9.67
N PRO A 68 -10.89 -13.72 10.35
CA PRO A 68 -9.59 -14.32 10.00
C PRO A 68 -9.69 -15.23 8.77
N ILE A 69 -9.97 -14.66 7.59
CA ILE A 69 -10.09 -15.42 6.34
C ILE A 69 -8.72 -15.90 5.87
N GLU A 70 -7.70 -15.03 5.91
CA GLU A 70 -6.31 -15.23 5.44
C GLU A 70 -6.16 -15.56 3.94
N ILE A 71 -6.97 -16.47 3.40
CA ILE A 71 -6.94 -16.95 2.02
C ILE A 71 -8.37 -17.10 1.51
N LEU A 72 -8.70 -16.48 0.38
CA LEU A 72 -9.95 -16.77 -0.34
C LEU A 72 -9.84 -18.14 -1.02
N ASP A 73 -10.17 -19.20 -0.28
CA ASP A 73 -10.14 -20.58 -0.79
C ASP A 73 -11.19 -20.82 -1.90
N HIS A 74 -11.05 -21.93 -2.63
CA HIS A 74 -11.98 -22.27 -3.72
C HIS A 74 -13.42 -22.48 -3.22
N VAL A 75 -13.64 -22.82 -1.95
CA VAL A 75 -14.97 -23.04 -1.37
C VAL A 75 -15.68 -21.69 -1.20
N THR A 76 -14.99 -20.73 -0.59
CA THR A 76 -15.39 -19.33 -0.41
C THR A 76 -15.58 -18.62 -1.74
N VAL A 77 -14.67 -18.80 -2.71
CA VAL A 77 -14.83 -18.31 -4.08
C VAL A 77 -16.10 -18.89 -4.72
N SER A 78 -16.36 -20.19 -4.56
CA SER A 78 -17.60 -20.80 -5.07
C SER A 78 -18.86 -20.22 -4.42
N ALA A 79 -18.81 -19.94 -3.11
CA ALA A 79 -19.89 -19.30 -2.38
C ALA A 79 -20.16 -17.89 -2.92
N LEU A 80 -19.12 -17.04 -3.00
CA LEU A 80 -19.21 -15.68 -3.55
C LEU A 80 -19.74 -15.69 -4.99
N SER A 81 -19.22 -16.54 -5.86
CA SER A 81 -19.70 -16.70 -7.25
C SER A 81 -21.20 -17.04 -7.38
N SER A 82 -21.83 -17.60 -6.33
CA SER A 82 -23.28 -17.88 -6.32
C SER A 82 -24.13 -16.64 -6.02
N ALA A 83 -23.57 -15.61 -5.38
CA ALA A 83 -24.25 -14.36 -5.04
C ALA A 83 -24.31 -13.41 -6.26
N ILE A 84 -24.96 -13.84 -7.34
CA ILE A 84 -24.97 -13.16 -8.65
C ILE A 84 -25.52 -11.71 -8.65
N LYS A 85 -26.25 -11.30 -7.61
CA LYS A 85 -26.78 -9.93 -7.43
C LYS A 85 -25.94 -9.07 -6.51
N LEU A 86 -24.80 -9.55 -6.02
CA LEU A 86 -23.96 -8.82 -5.08
C LEU A 86 -23.44 -7.52 -5.72
N GLU A 87 -23.74 -6.40 -5.08
CA GLU A 87 -23.32 -5.05 -5.48
C GLU A 87 -22.24 -4.47 -4.56
N VAL A 88 -22.24 -4.86 -3.28
CA VAL A 88 -21.28 -4.42 -2.24
C VAL A 88 -20.68 -5.63 -1.54
N LEU A 89 -19.35 -5.69 -1.49
CA LEU A 89 -18.57 -6.70 -0.77
C LEU A 89 -17.53 -6.02 0.11
N ASP A 90 -17.59 -6.23 1.42
CA ASP A 90 -16.58 -5.75 2.36
C ASP A 90 -15.73 -6.93 2.86
N LEU A 91 -14.45 -6.93 2.47
CA LEU A 91 -13.40 -7.87 2.87
C LEU A 91 -12.29 -7.13 3.65
N SER A 92 -12.58 -5.96 4.23
CA SER A 92 -11.60 -5.19 4.99
C SER A 92 -11.17 -5.91 6.28
N LYS A 93 -9.88 -5.86 6.61
CA LYS A 93 -9.30 -6.48 7.81
C LYS A 93 -9.63 -7.98 7.90
N THR A 94 -9.33 -8.72 6.84
CA THR A 94 -9.54 -10.17 6.79
C THR A 94 -8.25 -10.98 6.65
N ASP A 95 -7.10 -10.31 6.88
CA ASP A 95 -5.75 -10.84 6.81
C ASP A 95 -5.39 -11.48 5.45
N ILE A 96 -6.07 -11.09 4.38
CA ILE A 96 -5.81 -11.61 3.02
C ILE A 96 -4.51 -11.02 2.47
N ASP A 97 -3.60 -11.87 1.97
CA ASP A 97 -2.38 -11.43 1.26
C ASP A 97 -2.51 -11.45 -0.28
N SER A 98 -3.44 -12.26 -0.80
CA SER A 98 -3.60 -12.56 -2.22
C SER A 98 -5.03 -12.98 -2.57
N ILE A 99 -5.46 -12.71 -3.81
CA ILE A 99 -6.79 -13.08 -4.31
C ILE A 99 -6.63 -13.96 -5.54
N PRO A 100 -7.26 -15.16 -5.60
CA PRO A 100 -7.24 -16.00 -6.80
C PRO A 100 -7.75 -15.28 -8.05
N LEU A 101 -7.17 -15.60 -9.21
CA LEU A 101 -7.50 -14.95 -10.50
C LEU A 101 -8.98 -15.04 -10.88
N ASP A 102 -9.69 -16.07 -10.43
CA ASP A 102 -11.11 -16.30 -10.70
C ASP A 102 -12.05 -15.95 -9.52
N ALA A 103 -11.53 -15.39 -8.43
CA ALA A 103 -12.29 -15.14 -7.19
C ALA A 103 -13.56 -14.30 -7.37
N PHE A 104 -13.56 -13.39 -8.34
CA PHE A 104 -14.68 -12.48 -8.64
C PHE A 104 -15.51 -12.91 -9.86
N LYS A 105 -15.26 -14.12 -10.39
CA LYS A 105 -15.99 -14.65 -11.54
C LYS A 105 -17.47 -14.83 -11.21
N GLY A 106 -18.34 -14.23 -12.02
CA GLY A 106 -19.79 -14.29 -11.84
C GLY A 106 -20.38 -13.11 -11.04
N LEU A 107 -19.56 -12.29 -10.38
CA LEU A 107 -19.98 -11.10 -9.64
C LEU A 107 -20.28 -9.91 -10.58
N VAL A 108 -21.11 -10.15 -11.61
CA VAL A 108 -21.40 -9.24 -12.73
C VAL A 108 -22.22 -7.99 -12.36
N ASN A 109 -22.54 -7.81 -11.08
CA ASN A 109 -23.21 -6.64 -10.55
C ASN A 109 -22.38 -5.91 -9.47
N LEU A 110 -21.16 -6.37 -9.15
CA LEU A 110 -20.37 -5.80 -8.05
C LEU A 110 -19.86 -4.40 -8.40
N ARG A 111 -20.25 -3.42 -7.58
CA ARG A 111 -19.95 -1.98 -7.74
C ARG A 111 -18.98 -1.45 -6.71
N GLN A 112 -18.97 -2.02 -5.51
CA GLN A 112 -18.13 -1.58 -4.41
C GLN A 112 -17.41 -2.78 -3.79
N ILE A 113 -16.09 -2.65 -3.65
CA ILE A 113 -15.29 -3.58 -2.86
C ILE A 113 -14.36 -2.82 -1.91
N ASP A 114 -14.37 -3.21 -0.63
CA ASP A 114 -13.41 -2.73 0.35
C ASP A 114 -12.39 -3.86 0.65
N LEU A 115 -11.12 -3.56 0.41
CA LEU A 115 -9.96 -4.43 0.63
C LEU A 115 -8.98 -3.81 1.65
N SER A 116 -9.43 -2.84 2.44
CA SER A 116 -8.60 -2.09 3.39
C SER A 116 -8.11 -2.94 4.57
N GLY A 117 -6.93 -2.66 5.11
CA GLY A 117 -6.42 -3.33 6.31
C GLY A 117 -6.05 -4.80 6.11
N ASN A 118 -5.67 -5.18 4.89
CA ASN A 118 -5.20 -6.52 4.53
C ASN A 118 -3.67 -6.50 4.30
N HIS A 119 -3.11 -7.61 3.78
CA HIS A 119 -1.66 -7.77 3.57
C HIS A 119 -1.23 -7.65 2.10
N PHE A 120 -2.01 -6.94 1.27
CA PHE A 120 -1.71 -6.77 -0.15
C PHE A 120 -0.42 -5.97 -0.41
N LEU A 121 0.59 -6.64 -0.97
CA LEU A 121 1.83 -6.00 -1.44
C LEU A 121 1.68 -5.34 -2.82
N ASN A 122 0.73 -5.82 -3.62
CA ASN A 122 0.36 -5.32 -4.95
C ASN A 122 -1.17 -5.39 -5.11
N VAL A 123 -1.73 -4.63 -6.06
CA VAL A 123 -3.15 -4.74 -6.40
C VAL A 123 -3.42 -6.08 -7.12
N PRO A 124 -4.44 -6.88 -6.73
CA PRO A 124 -4.72 -8.17 -7.34
C PRO A 124 -5.29 -8.08 -8.76
N GLU A 125 -4.70 -8.83 -9.69
CA GLU A 125 -5.12 -8.90 -11.11
C GLU A 125 -6.58 -9.35 -11.30
N SER A 126 -7.11 -10.14 -10.36
CA SER A 126 -8.50 -10.63 -10.37
C SER A 126 -9.56 -9.52 -10.41
N LEU A 127 -9.23 -8.31 -9.92
CA LEU A 127 -10.11 -7.14 -10.01
C LEU A 127 -10.44 -6.76 -11.47
N SER A 128 -9.59 -7.10 -12.43
CA SER A 128 -9.85 -6.86 -13.86
C SER A 128 -11.15 -7.52 -14.36
N LEU A 129 -11.58 -8.62 -13.74
CA LEU A 129 -12.88 -9.27 -14.02
C LEU A 129 -14.09 -8.36 -13.75
N LEU A 130 -13.93 -7.40 -12.84
CA LEU A 130 -14.97 -6.44 -12.43
C LEU A 130 -14.92 -5.13 -13.24
N GLY A 131 -14.07 -5.06 -14.28
CA GLY A 131 -13.71 -3.82 -14.94
C GLY A 131 -14.84 -3.01 -15.61
N ASN A 132 -15.99 -3.64 -15.84
CA ASN A 132 -17.20 -3.03 -16.39
C ASN A 132 -18.23 -2.63 -15.32
N THR A 133 -18.07 -3.08 -14.06
CA THR A 133 -19.09 -2.99 -13.01
C THR A 133 -18.60 -2.23 -11.77
N LEU A 134 -17.32 -2.38 -11.41
CA LEU A 134 -16.73 -1.76 -10.23
C LEU A 134 -16.65 -0.25 -10.38
N GLN A 135 -17.14 0.46 -9.37
CA GLN A 135 -17.25 1.92 -9.30
C GLN A 135 -16.46 2.49 -8.11
N TYR A 136 -16.40 1.76 -7.00
CA TYR A 136 -15.73 2.17 -5.76
C TYR A 136 -14.75 1.08 -5.31
N LEU A 137 -13.49 1.43 -5.10
CA LEU A 137 -12.42 0.51 -4.73
C LEU A 137 -11.53 1.13 -3.65
N THR A 138 -11.42 0.44 -2.51
CA THR A 138 -10.67 0.91 -1.35
C THR A 138 -9.55 -0.07 -0.99
N PHE A 139 -8.31 0.44 -0.94
CA PHE A 139 -7.07 -0.27 -0.62
C PHE A 139 -6.34 0.34 0.60
N ASN A 140 -7.07 1.02 1.47
CA ASN A 140 -6.47 1.78 2.56
C ASN A 140 -5.73 0.87 3.55
N ASN A 141 -4.64 1.34 4.16
CA ASN A 141 -3.89 0.61 5.17
C ASN A 141 -3.50 -0.82 4.73
N ASN A 142 -2.90 -0.95 3.54
CA ASN A 142 -2.25 -2.17 3.07
C ASN A 142 -0.72 -1.97 3.02
N PRO A 143 0.08 -3.05 2.91
CA PRO A 143 1.52 -2.96 2.72
C PRO A 143 1.93 -2.76 1.23
N LEU A 144 1.14 -2.04 0.42
CA LEU A 144 1.45 -1.83 -1.00
C LEU A 144 2.83 -1.17 -1.17
N VAL A 145 3.67 -1.72 -2.05
CA VAL A 145 5.05 -1.25 -2.28
C VAL A 145 5.15 -0.28 -3.46
N GLU A 146 4.39 -0.55 -4.53
CA GLU A 146 4.35 0.28 -5.73
C GLU A 146 2.98 0.23 -6.39
N LEU A 147 2.66 1.28 -7.17
CA LEU A 147 1.59 1.24 -8.16
C LEU A 147 2.20 1.39 -9.56
N ASN A 148 1.85 0.49 -10.47
CA ASN A 148 2.45 0.32 -11.80
C ASN A 148 1.39 0.18 -12.90
N ASP A 149 1.81 -0.02 -14.15
CA ASP A 149 0.92 -0.13 -15.32
C ASP A 149 -0.04 -1.32 -15.27
N ASP A 150 0.27 -2.36 -14.47
CA ASP A 150 -0.58 -3.54 -14.29
C ASP A 150 -1.63 -3.37 -13.17
N SER A 151 -1.38 -2.46 -12.22
CA SER A 151 -2.13 -2.37 -10.95
C SER A 151 -3.65 -2.17 -11.10
N PHE A 152 -4.12 -1.47 -12.12
CA PHE A 152 -5.56 -1.19 -12.31
C PHE A 152 -6.06 -1.61 -13.70
N ILE A 153 -5.44 -2.62 -14.31
CA ILE A 153 -5.85 -3.13 -15.64
C ILE A 153 -7.34 -3.50 -15.65
N GLY A 154 -8.02 -3.11 -16.73
CA GLY A 154 -9.43 -3.43 -16.97
C GLY A 154 -10.44 -2.55 -16.24
N LEU A 155 -10.07 -1.83 -15.16
CA LEU A 155 -10.97 -1.06 -14.28
C LEU A 155 -11.53 0.24 -14.90
N THR A 156 -12.16 0.13 -16.07
CA THR A 156 -12.61 1.28 -16.86
C THR A 156 -13.85 1.97 -16.29
N SER A 157 -14.70 1.26 -15.54
CA SER A 157 -15.91 1.81 -14.90
C SER A 157 -15.68 2.48 -13.55
N LEU A 158 -14.44 2.43 -13.01
CA LEU A 158 -14.12 2.94 -11.68
C LEU A 158 -14.32 4.46 -11.62
N LEU A 159 -15.06 4.92 -10.61
CA LEU A 159 -15.40 6.32 -10.35
C LEU A 159 -14.57 6.88 -9.19
N GLU A 160 -14.26 6.05 -8.20
CA GLU A 160 -13.57 6.43 -6.98
C GLU A 160 -12.56 5.35 -6.57
N LEU A 161 -11.33 5.81 -6.30
CA LEU A 161 -10.21 4.97 -5.91
C LEU A 161 -9.57 5.54 -4.65
N GLU A 162 -9.53 4.73 -3.60
CA GLU A 162 -8.82 5.05 -2.36
C GLU A 162 -7.59 4.14 -2.18
N VAL A 163 -6.41 4.75 -2.10
CA VAL A 163 -5.14 4.09 -1.77
C VAL A 163 -4.40 4.98 -0.77
N GLY A 164 -4.93 5.07 0.45
CA GLY A 164 -4.33 5.80 1.56
C GLY A 164 -3.69 4.92 2.62
N GLU A 165 -2.92 5.51 3.52
CA GLU A 165 -2.26 4.81 4.66
C GLU A 165 -1.33 3.63 4.26
N ASN A 166 -0.94 3.51 3.00
CA ASN A 166 -0.03 2.48 2.51
C ASN A 166 1.42 2.87 2.82
N GLN A 167 1.92 2.41 3.97
CA GLN A 167 3.19 2.87 4.53
C GLN A 167 4.44 2.52 3.70
N TYR A 168 4.39 1.50 2.83
CA TYR A 168 5.53 1.08 1.99
C TYR A 168 5.49 1.66 0.57
N LEU A 169 4.43 2.40 0.20
CA LEU A 169 4.26 2.93 -1.14
C LEU A 169 5.22 4.11 -1.37
N GLU A 170 6.28 3.91 -2.15
CA GLU A 170 7.29 4.95 -2.43
C GLU A 170 7.01 5.76 -3.72
N GLU A 171 6.43 5.12 -4.74
CA GLU A 171 6.26 5.67 -6.09
C GLU A 171 4.95 5.21 -6.76
N VAL A 172 4.29 6.15 -7.44
CA VAL A 172 3.30 5.86 -8.49
C VAL A 172 3.97 5.98 -9.85
N LYS A 173 4.09 4.87 -10.58
CA LYS A 173 4.83 4.80 -11.85
C LYS A 173 4.02 5.36 -13.03
N ARG A 174 4.61 5.26 -14.22
CA ARG A 174 3.98 5.67 -15.49
C ARG A 174 2.75 4.80 -15.80
N SER A 175 1.76 5.39 -16.45
CA SER A 175 0.53 4.74 -16.93
C SER A 175 -0.34 4.01 -15.89
N THR A 176 -0.02 4.06 -14.60
CA THR A 176 -0.79 3.40 -13.52
C THR A 176 -2.29 3.69 -13.58
N PHE A 177 -2.67 4.93 -13.85
CA PHE A 177 -4.08 5.35 -13.89
C PHE A 177 -4.64 5.40 -15.32
N SER A 178 -3.86 5.05 -16.36
CA SER A 178 -4.31 5.02 -17.75
C SER A 178 -5.56 4.16 -18.03
N PRO A 179 -5.82 3.04 -17.32
CA PRO A 179 -7.06 2.28 -17.49
C PRO A 179 -8.32 3.00 -16.98
N LEU A 180 -8.17 3.92 -16.02
CA LEU A 180 -9.25 4.46 -15.18
C LEU A 180 -9.99 5.64 -15.86
N LYS A 181 -10.61 5.35 -17.01
CA LYS A 181 -11.20 6.34 -17.93
C LYS A 181 -12.35 7.16 -17.33
N ASN A 182 -13.04 6.65 -16.32
CA ASN A 182 -14.19 7.31 -15.69
C ASN A 182 -13.88 7.80 -14.27
N LEU A 183 -12.62 7.76 -13.82
CA LEU A 183 -12.24 8.12 -12.46
C LEU A 183 -12.53 9.61 -12.18
N ARG A 184 -13.34 9.86 -11.15
CA ARG A 184 -13.74 11.19 -10.69
C ARG A 184 -13.04 11.59 -9.40
N VAL A 185 -12.77 10.63 -8.52
CA VAL A 185 -12.21 10.87 -7.19
C VAL A 185 -11.00 9.97 -6.96
N LEU A 186 -9.87 10.55 -6.53
CA LEU A 186 -8.65 9.81 -6.22
C LEU A 186 -8.10 10.22 -4.85
N HIS A 187 -8.04 9.26 -3.93
CA HIS A 187 -7.37 9.41 -2.65
C HIS A 187 -6.01 8.69 -2.68
N LEU A 188 -4.94 9.45 -2.48
CA LEU A 188 -3.57 8.98 -2.27
C LEU A 188 -3.01 9.58 -0.98
N CYS A 189 -3.84 9.80 0.04
CA CYS A 189 -3.44 10.50 1.26
C CYS A 189 -2.80 9.58 2.33
N HIS A 190 -1.99 10.15 3.22
CA HIS A 190 -1.34 9.43 4.33
C HIS A 190 -0.34 8.32 3.94
N ASN A 191 0.12 8.25 2.68
CA ASN A 191 1.18 7.33 2.26
C ASN A 191 2.54 7.96 2.58
N LYS A 192 2.98 7.86 3.85
CA LYS A 192 4.12 8.62 4.40
C LYS A 192 5.47 8.47 3.68
N ASN A 193 5.65 7.42 2.86
CA ASN A 193 6.86 7.23 2.06
C ASN A 193 6.69 7.61 0.57
N LEU A 194 5.48 7.94 0.13
CA LEU A 194 5.17 8.31 -1.25
C LEU A 194 5.83 9.65 -1.58
N ARG A 195 6.92 9.57 -2.35
CA ARG A 195 7.80 10.71 -2.67
C ARG A 195 7.72 11.18 -4.11
N TYR A 196 7.15 10.36 -5.00
CA TYR A 196 7.08 10.65 -6.43
C TYR A 196 5.83 10.07 -7.08
N ILE A 197 5.18 10.89 -7.92
CA ILE A 197 4.13 10.48 -8.84
C ILE A 197 4.64 10.79 -10.25
N SER A 198 4.71 9.77 -11.10
CA SER A 198 5.15 9.92 -12.48
C SER A 198 4.31 10.93 -13.23
N HIS A 199 4.95 11.90 -13.90
CA HIS A 199 4.28 12.87 -14.78
C HIS A 199 3.46 12.23 -15.93
N ASN A 200 3.62 10.92 -16.16
CA ASN A 200 2.87 10.11 -17.11
C ASN A 200 1.93 9.09 -16.43
N ALA A 201 1.60 9.21 -15.14
CA ALA A 201 0.70 8.29 -14.43
C ALA A 201 -0.69 8.19 -15.09
N PHE A 202 -1.22 9.31 -15.61
CA PHE A 202 -2.50 9.39 -16.34
C PHE A 202 -2.33 9.40 -17.88
N ARG A 203 -1.30 8.71 -18.41
CA ARG A 203 -0.98 8.72 -19.85
C ARG A 203 -2.19 8.35 -20.71
N GLY A 204 -2.46 9.14 -21.73
CA GLY A 204 -3.56 8.89 -22.68
C GLY A 204 -4.94 9.38 -22.24
N LEU A 205 -5.08 10.00 -21.06
CA LEU A 205 -6.35 10.55 -20.59
C LEU A 205 -6.52 12.06 -20.85
N LYS A 206 -5.51 12.76 -21.39
CA LYS A 206 -5.48 14.24 -21.50
C LYS A 206 -6.72 14.89 -22.13
N ASP A 207 -7.32 14.30 -23.15
CA ASP A 207 -8.51 14.84 -23.84
C ASP A 207 -9.83 14.20 -23.35
N ARG A 208 -9.78 13.41 -22.27
CA ARG A 208 -10.80 12.46 -21.82
C ARG A 208 -10.91 12.43 -20.28
N TRP A 209 -10.47 13.49 -19.63
CA TRP A 209 -10.41 13.58 -18.18
C TRP A 209 -11.80 13.59 -17.54
N ALA A 210 -12.02 12.70 -16.57
CA ALA A 210 -13.21 12.68 -15.72
C ALA A 210 -12.91 13.13 -14.27
N LEU A 211 -11.63 13.30 -13.92
CA LEU A 211 -11.13 13.51 -12.56
C LEU A 211 -11.51 14.90 -12.05
N LYS A 212 -12.18 14.94 -10.89
CA LYS A 212 -12.69 16.14 -10.22
C LYS A 212 -12.07 16.36 -8.85
N GLU A 213 -11.80 15.31 -8.10
CA GLU A 213 -11.26 15.41 -6.74
C GLU A 213 -9.98 14.61 -6.61
N VAL A 214 -8.93 15.22 -6.05
CA VAL A 214 -7.65 14.58 -5.78
C VAL A 214 -7.15 14.94 -4.39
N TYR A 215 -6.86 13.92 -3.59
CA TYR A 215 -6.39 14.05 -2.22
C TYR A 215 -4.97 13.48 -2.08
N LEU A 216 -3.98 14.36 -2.04
CA LEU A 216 -2.55 14.05 -1.88
C LEU A 216 -2.03 14.43 -0.49
N ASP A 217 -2.89 14.65 0.49
CA ASP A 217 -2.49 15.10 1.84
C ASP A 217 -1.61 14.08 2.58
N ASP A 218 -0.69 14.58 3.41
CA ASP A 218 0.11 13.80 4.37
C ASP A 218 0.98 12.69 3.73
N ASN A 219 1.63 13.01 2.61
CA ASN A 219 2.65 12.20 1.94
C ASN A 219 4.05 12.83 2.04
N ASN A 220 5.05 12.29 1.34
CA ASN A 220 6.41 12.85 1.26
C ASN A 220 6.71 13.46 -0.13
N LEU A 221 5.69 13.96 -0.83
CA LEU A 221 5.85 14.56 -2.15
C LEU A 221 6.59 15.89 -2.04
N SER A 222 7.49 16.15 -2.99
CA SER A 222 8.20 17.44 -3.10
C SER A 222 7.86 18.22 -4.36
N GLU A 223 7.53 17.54 -5.46
CA GLU A 223 7.32 18.15 -6.78
C GLU A 223 6.16 17.44 -7.51
N LEU A 224 5.41 18.21 -8.31
CA LEU A 224 4.36 17.71 -9.22
C LEU A 224 4.53 18.38 -10.59
N SER A 225 4.29 17.63 -11.67
CA SER A 225 4.41 18.17 -13.02
C SER A 225 3.16 18.94 -13.44
N THR A 226 3.34 20.05 -14.17
CA THR A 226 2.25 20.86 -14.75
C THR A 226 1.31 20.08 -15.67
N ASP A 227 1.72 18.90 -16.12
CA ASP A 227 1.04 18.08 -17.12
C ASP A 227 0.41 16.80 -16.56
N LEU A 228 0.56 16.56 -15.25
CA LEU A 228 0.20 15.30 -14.59
C LEU A 228 -1.29 14.94 -14.68
N MET A 229 -2.19 15.92 -14.49
CA MET A 229 -3.63 15.69 -14.29
C MET A 229 -4.46 16.90 -14.78
N PRO A 230 -5.81 16.83 -14.87
CA PRO A 230 -6.68 17.93 -15.32
C PRO A 230 -6.77 19.06 -14.29
N TRP A 231 -5.63 19.66 -13.91
CA TRP A 231 -5.55 20.70 -12.89
C TRP A 231 -6.76 21.64 -12.99
N ASN A 232 -6.94 22.30 -14.14
CA ASN A 232 -7.94 23.36 -14.30
C ASN A 232 -9.39 22.90 -14.13
N GLU A 233 -9.68 21.60 -14.32
CA GLU A 233 -11.02 21.03 -14.21
C GLU A 233 -11.30 20.36 -12.86
N LEU A 234 -10.29 20.25 -11.98
CA LEU A 234 -10.47 19.79 -10.60
C LEU A 234 -11.42 20.73 -9.85
N GLU A 235 -12.27 20.16 -9.01
CA GLU A 235 -13.18 20.85 -8.11
C GLU A 235 -12.59 20.90 -6.69
N VAL A 236 -11.86 19.86 -6.28
CA VAL A 236 -11.22 19.76 -4.96
C VAL A 236 -9.78 19.26 -5.10
N LEU A 237 -8.86 19.92 -4.38
CA LEU A 237 -7.44 19.52 -4.33
C LEU A 237 -6.93 19.52 -2.88
N GLY A 238 -6.51 18.35 -2.40
CA GLY A 238 -5.82 18.14 -1.13
C GLY A 238 -4.31 17.96 -1.35
N MET A 239 -3.48 18.68 -0.60
CA MET A 239 -2.02 18.76 -0.77
C MET A 239 -1.26 19.09 0.53
N THR A 240 -1.93 19.13 1.68
CA THR A 240 -1.29 19.46 2.98
C THR A 240 -0.33 18.36 3.43
N GLY A 241 0.49 18.61 4.46
CA GLY A 241 1.36 17.57 5.04
C GLY A 241 2.48 17.04 4.13
N ASN A 242 2.89 17.78 3.11
CA ASN A 242 3.93 17.40 2.14
C ASN A 242 5.16 18.32 2.19
N ASN A 243 6.25 17.91 1.55
CA ASN A 243 7.56 18.58 1.57
C ASN A 243 7.77 19.46 0.33
N TRP A 244 6.82 20.33 0.01
CA TRP A 244 6.76 21.03 -1.28
C TRP A 244 7.98 21.91 -1.57
N LEU A 245 8.61 21.65 -2.71
CA LEU A 245 9.52 22.57 -3.38
C LEU A 245 8.70 23.57 -4.19
N CYS A 246 8.62 24.80 -3.70
CA CYS A 246 8.00 25.93 -4.39
C CYS A 246 8.89 26.44 -5.53
N ASN A 247 8.96 25.62 -6.58
CA ASN A 247 9.56 25.90 -7.88
C ASN A 247 8.51 26.52 -8.83
N CYS A 248 8.89 26.67 -10.11
CA CYS A 248 8.03 27.26 -11.11
C CYS A 248 6.95 26.34 -11.67
N ASP A 249 7.07 25.02 -11.51
CA ASP A 249 6.00 24.09 -11.84
C ASP A 249 4.87 24.18 -10.81
N LEU A 250 5.20 24.24 -9.52
CA LEU A 250 4.21 24.46 -8.46
C LEU A 250 3.58 25.86 -8.56
N ALA A 251 4.37 26.90 -8.87
CA ALA A 251 3.83 28.24 -9.13
C ALA A 251 2.92 28.26 -10.37
N ASN A 252 3.28 27.54 -11.44
CA ASN A 252 2.45 27.36 -12.63
C ASN A 252 1.15 26.63 -12.31
N ILE A 253 1.20 25.56 -11.51
CA ILE A 253 0.01 24.86 -11.02
C ILE A 253 -0.85 25.88 -10.26
N VAL A 254 -0.40 26.41 -9.12
CA VAL A 254 -1.18 27.34 -8.28
C VAL A 254 -1.75 28.53 -9.07
N THR A 255 -0.97 29.13 -9.99
CA THR A 255 -1.39 30.32 -10.76
C THR A 255 -2.36 29.99 -11.90
N LYS A 256 -2.09 28.97 -12.73
CA LYS A 256 -2.99 28.56 -13.83
C LYS A 256 -4.35 28.06 -13.31
N GLN A 257 -4.37 27.65 -12.05
CA GLN A 257 -5.47 26.95 -11.42
C GLN A 257 -6.58 27.79 -10.82
N GLU A 258 -6.27 29.04 -10.43
CA GLU A 258 -6.96 29.69 -9.30
C GLU A 258 -7.02 28.78 -8.04
N ALA A 259 -5.98 27.94 -7.81
CA ALA A 259 -6.04 26.80 -6.86
C ALA A 259 -6.38 27.23 -5.43
N SER A 260 -6.05 28.47 -5.09
CA SER A 260 -6.42 29.14 -3.85
C SER A 260 -7.92 29.05 -3.50
N THR A 261 -8.80 28.89 -4.51
CA THR A 261 -10.25 28.69 -4.32
C THR A 261 -10.67 27.22 -4.15
N LYS A 262 -9.80 26.27 -4.52
CA LYS A 262 -10.06 24.81 -4.57
C LYS A 262 -9.50 24.04 -3.38
N PHE A 263 -8.56 24.64 -2.63
CA PHE A 263 -8.14 24.09 -1.34
C PHE A 263 -9.27 24.21 -0.31
N LYS A 264 -9.51 23.15 0.46
CA LYS A 264 -10.50 23.19 1.56
C LYS A 264 -10.11 24.28 2.58
N PRO A 265 -11.06 25.09 3.10
CA PRO A 265 -10.75 26.15 4.07
C PRO A 265 -9.96 25.63 5.28
N GLY A 266 -8.88 26.33 5.65
CA GLY A 266 -7.98 25.92 6.73
C GLY A 266 -7.00 24.80 6.39
N LYS A 267 -7.05 24.23 5.17
CA LYS A 267 -6.14 23.19 4.66
C LYS A 267 -5.29 23.71 3.49
N VAL A 268 -4.63 24.85 3.70
CA VAL A 268 -3.72 25.45 2.70
C VAL A 268 -2.30 24.90 2.90
N PRO A 269 -1.68 24.25 1.91
CA PRO A 269 -0.31 23.76 2.02
C PRO A 269 0.73 24.88 2.01
N PHE A 270 1.91 24.57 2.55
CA PHE A 270 3.05 25.47 2.65
C PHE A 270 4.29 24.93 1.91
N CYS A 271 5.17 25.83 1.52
CA CYS A 271 6.48 25.53 0.96
C CYS A 271 7.42 25.01 2.06
N ALA A 272 8.13 23.92 1.82
CA ALA A 272 9.27 23.49 2.64
C ALA A 272 10.61 23.94 2.05
N ALA A 273 10.68 24.09 0.73
CA ALA A 273 11.85 24.58 0.00
C ALA A 273 11.44 25.55 -1.13
N PRO A 274 12.35 26.39 -1.64
CA PRO A 274 13.70 26.67 -1.12
C PRO A 274 13.65 27.44 0.20
N MET A 275 14.78 27.55 0.91
CA MET A 275 14.87 28.18 2.24
C MET A 275 14.25 29.59 2.34
N ARG A 276 14.26 30.37 1.23
CA ARG A 276 13.65 31.71 1.15
C ARG A 276 12.12 31.72 1.19
N LEU A 277 11.48 30.61 0.83
CA LEU A 277 10.03 30.45 0.82
C LEU A 277 9.54 29.48 1.92
N ASN A 278 10.44 28.86 2.70
CA ASN A 278 10.08 27.89 3.73
C ASN A 278 9.06 28.48 4.73
N GLY A 279 7.95 27.77 4.94
CA GLY A 279 6.82 28.18 5.77
C GLY A 279 5.81 29.13 5.09
N ALA A 280 6.09 29.63 3.88
CA ALA A 280 5.10 30.42 3.13
C ALA A 280 4.01 29.52 2.56
N TYR A 281 2.74 29.97 2.57
CA TYR A 281 1.66 29.27 1.88
C TYR A 281 1.93 29.22 0.38
N ILE A 282 1.67 28.09 -0.28
CA ILE A 282 1.92 27.96 -1.72
C ILE A 282 1.03 28.92 -2.53
N THR A 283 -0.13 29.31 -2.00
CA THR A 283 -1.02 30.32 -2.60
C THR A 283 -0.39 31.70 -2.73
N ASN A 284 0.68 31.98 -1.98
CA ASN A 284 1.38 33.27 -2.00
C ASN A 284 2.55 33.28 -3.00
N ILE A 285 2.86 32.15 -3.65
CA ILE A 285 3.88 32.11 -4.69
C ILE A 285 3.24 32.52 -6.03
N THR A 286 3.71 33.63 -6.60
CA THR A 286 3.23 34.12 -7.89
C THR A 286 4.23 33.78 -8.99
N ILE A 287 3.72 33.56 -10.21
CA ILE A 287 4.57 33.34 -11.40
C ILE A 287 5.50 34.53 -11.70
N SER A 288 5.28 35.72 -11.12
CA SER A 288 6.21 36.85 -11.22
C SER A 288 7.52 36.66 -10.45
N PHE A 289 7.58 35.75 -9.47
CA PHE A 289 8.84 35.31 -8.86
C PHE A 289 9.57 34.26 -9.69
N CYS A 290 8.86 33.59 -10.61
CA CYS A 290 9.47 32.78 -11.64
C CYS A 290 10.05 33.70 -12.70
N PRO A 291 11.37 33.90 -12.70
CA PRO A 291 11.92 34.92 -13.58
C PRO A 291 11.86 34.40 -15.02
N THR A 292 12.13 35.26 -15.98
CA THR A 292 12.73 34.85 -17.26
C THR A 292 14.19 34.39 -17.05
N PHE A 293 14.43 33.56 -16.03
CA PHE A 293 15.64 32.77 -15.87
C PHE A 293 15.35 31.51 -16.70
N ASP A 294 15.87 31.47 -17.91
CA ASP A 294 17.25 31.05 -18.14
C ASP A 294 17.41 29.55 -17.85
N THR A 295 17.99 28.87 -18.83
CA THR A 295 18.26 27.44 -18.92
C THR A 295 19.26 26.91 -17.88
N THR A 296 19.43 27.63 -16.77
CA THR A 296 20.33 27.36 -15.65
C THR A 296 19.61 26.77 -14.43
N PHE A 297 18.47 26.09 -14.65
CA PHE A 297 18.26 24.81 -13.96
C PHE A 297 19.39 23.86 -14.37
N ALA A 298 20.53 23.97 -13.68
CA ALA A 298 21.62 23.04 -13.83
C ALA A 298 21.04 21.63 -13.61
N PRO A 299 21.23 20.69 -14.56
CA PRO A 299 20.80 19.32 -14.33
C PRO A 299 21.43 18.83 -13.03
N LYS A 300 20.70 18.03 -12.24
CA LYS A 300 21.19 17.42 -10.97
C LYS A 300 22.65 17.05 -11.16
N LYS A 301 23.57 17.80 -10.52
CA LYS A 301 24.99 17.71 -10.87
C LYS A 301 25.45 16.30 -10.59
N GLN A 302 25.62 15.51 -11.66
CA GLN A 302 25.95 14.11 -11.57
C GLN A 302 27.32 14.04 -10.90
N PHE A 303 27.36 13.48 -9.69
CA PHE A 303 28.48 13.69 -8.77
C PHE A 303 29.77 13.13 -9.37
N SER A 304 30.60 14.03 -9.91
CA SER A 304 31.86 13.68 -10.53
C SER A 304 32.94 13.62 -9.47
N ILE A 305 33.87 12.66 -9.60
CA ILE A 305 35.03 12.54 -8.70
C ILE A 305 35.85 13.85 -8.66
N THR A 306 35.79 14.66 -9.72
CA THR A 306 36.43 15.98 -9.82
C THR A 306 35.86 17.05 -8.87
N ASP A 307 34.64 16.86 -8.34
CA ASP A 307 33.98 17.82 -7.44
C ASP A 307 34.39 17.66 -5.96
N LEU A 308 35.02 16.53 -5.63
CA LEU A 308 35.59 16.30 -4.31
C LEU A 308 36.81 17.20 -4.10
N ARG A 309 36.69 18.20 -3.21
CA ARG A 309 37.84 19.03 -2.83
C ARG A 309 38.95 18.12 -2.27
N PRO A 310 40.20 18.18 -2.78
CA PRO A 310 41.25 17.20 -2.46
C PRO A 310 41.47 16.98 -0.96
N LYS A 311 41.33 18.04 -0.15
CA LYS A 311 41.41 17.97 1.31
C LYS A 311 40.40 16.97 1.92
N HIS A 312 39.15 16.93 1.46
CA HIS A 312 38.15 16.04 2.05
C HIS A 312 38.36 14.59 1.62
N VAL A 313 38.85 14.33 0.40
CA VAL A 313 39.30 12.99 -0.02
C VAL A 313 40.44 12.50 0.87
N LEU A 314 41.44 13.35 1.13
CA LEU A 314 42.56 13.03 2.00
C LEU A 314 42.11 12.71 3.43
N TRP A 315 41.23 13.53 4.02
CA TRP A 315 40.66 13.24 5.35
C TRP A 315 39.88 11.92 5.39
N SER A 316 39.10 11.60 4.36
CA SER A 316 38.38 10.32 4.28
C SER A 316 39.33 9.12 4.14
N ILE A 317 40.36 9.21 3.30
CA ILE A 317 41.39 8.16 3.15
C ILE A 317 42.14 7.95 4.47
N LEU A 318 42.56 9.02 5.14
CA LEU A 318 43.21 8.96 6.45
C LEU A 318 42.29 8.35 7.52
N GLY A 319 41.00 8.69 7.51
CA GLY A 319 40.00 8.10 8.40
C GLY A 319 39.83 6.58 8.19
N VAL A 320 39.68 6.14 6.93
CA VAL A 320 39.61 4.71 6.61
C VAL A 320 40.90 3.98 6.98
N ALA A 321 42.07 4.55 6.68
CA ALA A 321 43.36 3.98 7.05
C ALA A 321 43.54 3.85 8.58
N ALA A 322 43.08 4.85 9.34
CA ALA A 322 43.09 4.80 10.80
C ALA A 322 42.17 3.69 11.35
N VAL A 323 40.95 3.55 10.84
CA VAL A 323 40.01 2.49 11.25
C VAL A 323 40.58 1.09 10.93
N VAL A 324 41.16 0.90 9.73
CA VAL A 324 41.80 -0.37 9.35
C VAL A 324 43.01 -0.67 10.22
N GLY A 325 43.85 0.33 10.51
CA GLY A 325 45.02 0.19 11.38
C GLY A 325 44.64 -0.20 12.82
N ILE A 326 43.63 0.47 13.39
CA ILE A 326 43.08 0.12 14.72
C ILE A 326 42.53 -1.31 14.70
N GLY A 327 41.77 -1.69 13.67
CA GLY A 327 41.24 -3.05 13.50
C GLY A 327 42.34 -4.12 13.47
N MET A 328 43.43 -3.90 12.75
CA MET A 328 44.57 -4.81 12.72
C MET A 328 45.27 -4.92 14.08
N ILE A 329 45.48 -3.80 14.78
CA ILE A 329 46.10 -3.78 16.11
C ILE A 329 45.22 -4.56 17.12
N CYS A 330 43.91 -4.30 17.14
CA CYS A 330 42.96 -5.06 17.96
C CYS A 330 42.99 -6.56 17.63
N GLY A 331 43.03 -6.93 16.34
CA GLY A 331 43.13 -8.33 15.90
C GLY A 331 44.41 -9.02 16.40
N ILE A 332 45.56 -8.34 16.34
CA ILE A 332 46.84 -8.84 16.86
C ILE A 332 46.76 -9.04 18.38
N ILE A 333 46.22 -8.07 19.13
CA ILE A 333 46.06 -8.14 20.59
C ILE A 333 45.15 -9.31 20.98
N VAL A 334 44.00 -9.48 20.31
CA VAL A 334 43.07 -10.60 20.56
C VAL A 334 43.75 -11.95 20.29
N ASN A 335 44.53 -12.06 19.20
CA ASN A 335 45.22 -13.30 18.87
C ASN A 335 46.36 -13.62 19.85
N ALA A 336 47.11 -12.61 20.30
CA ALA A 336 48.14 -12.75 21.33
C ALA A 336 47.54 -13.17 22.69
N ALA A 337 46.41 -12.56 23.09
CA ALA A 337 45.66 -12.97 24.27
C ALA A 337 45.17 -14.43 24.16
N LYS A 338 44.60 -14.83 23.01
CA LYS A 338 44.15 -16.20 22.74
C LYS A 338 45.30 -17.20 22.83
N ALA A 339 46.48 -16.87 22.31
CA ALA A 339 47.69 -17.69 22.43
C ALA A 339 48.17 -17.82 23.88
N PHE A 340 48.16 -16.73 24.65
CA PHE A 340 48.51 -16.73 26.08
C PHE A 340 47.55 -17.60 26.91
N TYR A 341 46.24 -17.45 26.73
CA TYR A 341 45.23 -18.27 27.41
C TYR A 341 45.31 -19.74 27.02
N LYS A 342 45.54 -20.06 25.73
CA LYS A 342 45.78 -21.45 25.29
C LYS A 342 46.98 -22.07 26.02
N LYS A 343 48.08 -21.32 26.17
CA LYS A 343 49.28 -21.77 26.91
C LYS A 343 49.03 -21.93 28.42
N LYS A 344 48.10 -21.16 29.00
CA LYS A 344 47.73 -21.22 30.43
C LYS A 344 46.74 -22.35 30.77
N LEU A 345 45.85 -22.72 29.83
CA LEU A 345 44.95 -23.88 29.99
C LEU A 345 45.64 -25.24 29.71
N SER A 346 46.80 -25.26 29.05
CA SER A 346 47.56 -26.48 28.75
C SER A 346 48.43 -26.97 29.92
N GLN A 347 47.86 -27.13 31.12
CA GLN A 347 48.47 -27.99 32.14
C GLN A 347 47.74 -29.34 32.18
N PRO A 348 48.46 -30.48 32.11
CA PRO A 348 47.83 -31.79 32.03
C PRO A 348 47.17 -32.17 33.34
N ILE A 349 45.88 -32.55 33.26
CA ILE A 349 45.14 -33.14 34.36
C ILE A 349 45.80 -34.49 34.70
N ARG A 350 46.42 -34.58 35.88
CA ARG A 350 46.96 -35.86 36.41
C ARG A 350 45.79 -36.74 36.87
N TYR A 351 45.42 -37.70 36.04
CA TYR A 351 44.63 -38.85 36.47
C TYR A 351 45.52 -39.78 37.30
N VAL A 352 45.16 -40.00 38.57
CA VAL A 352 45.76 -41.05 39.41
C VAL A 352 44.86 -42.27 39.29
N ASN A 353 45.33 -43.31 38.60
CA ASN A 353 44.64 -44.60 38.53
C ASN A 353 45.09 -45.51 39.68
N ILE A 354 44.15 -46.25 40.26
CA ILE A 354 44.34 -47.18 41.38
C ILE A 354 44.07 -48.61 40.87
N ASN A 355 44.71 -49.62 41.51
CA ASN A 355 44.76 -51.07 41.20
C ASN A 355 45.92 -51.47 40.26
N ASN A 356 46.95 -52.19 40.76
CA ASN A 356 47.04 -53.65 40.98
C ASN A 356 47.23 -54.42 39.64
N SER A 357 48.14 -55.40 39.48
CA SER A 357 48.94 -56.20 40.44
C SER A 357 50.09 -56.94 39.72
N GLU A 358 51.11 -57.41 40.48
CA GLU A 358 52.01 -58.56 40.15
C GLU A 358 52.95 -58.44 38.92
N SER A 359 54.11 -59.09 38.81
CA SER A 359 55.01 -59.82 39.73
C SER A 359 56.44 -59.75 39.10
N SER A 360 57.57 -60.30 39.58
CA SER A 360 58.03 -61.07 40.76
C SER A 360 59.58 -60.92 40.83
N PHE A 361 60.26 -61.37 41.90
CA PHE A 361 61.55 -62.10 41.83
C PHE A 361 62.02 -62.56 43.22
N ALA A 362 62.41 -63.85 43.29
CA ALA A 362 63.28 -64.55 44.26
C ALA A 362 63.29 -64.10 45.75
#